data_AF-A0A920RZR5-F1
#
_entry.id   AF-A0A920RZR5-F1
#
_cell.length_a   1.000
_cell.length_b   1.000
_cell.length_c   1.000
_cell.angle_alpha   90.00
_cell.angle_beta   90.00
_cell.angle_gamma   90.00
#
_symmetry.space_group_name_H-M   'P 1'
#
loop_
_entity.id
_entity.type
_entity.pdbx_description
1 polymer ?
#
loop_
_entity_poly.entity_id
_entity_poly.type
_entity_poly.pdbx_seq_one_letter_code
_entity_poly.pdbx_strand_id
1 'polypeptide(L)'
;MSLGPPPLGKSEFSKAWTIFMWAWFFGLGPFVGIFIARISRGRTKRTMILGSLFFGTLGTSLFFMVMGNNAIYLETNGIMPLIDIWSNESPAVMVSRSISGMVLGKWILPFVGSLALFSWLQLLTQEHTP
;
A
#
# COMPACT_ATOMS: atom_id res chain seq x y z
N MET A 1 -5.56 -7.95 -19.34
CA MET A 1 -5.00 -9.19 -18.75
C MET A 1 -6.09 -10.13 -18.22
N SER A 2 -7.27 -10.21 -18.87
CA SER A 2 -8.49 -10.80 -18.28
C SER A 2 -8.68 -12.30 -18.52
N LEU A 3 -7.76 -12.98 -19.20
CA LEU A 3 -7.91 -14.41 -19.51
C LEU A 3 -6.66 -15.14 -19.07
N GLY A 4 -6.87 -16.30 -18.43
CA GLY A 4 -5.91 -17.08 -17.66
C GLY A 4 -4.62 -17.47 -18.40
N PRO A 5 -3.72 -18.22 -17.72
CA PRO A 5 -2.44 -18.61 -18.29
C PRO A 5 -2.67 -19.24 -19.68
N PRO A 6 -1.89 -18.87 -20.71
CA PRO A 6 -2.03 -19.46 -22.04
C PRO A 6 -1.98 -20.99 -21.93
N PRO A 7 -2.82 -21.74 -22.67
CA PRO A 7 -3.01 -23.18 -22.49
C PRO A 7 -1.74 -24.04 -22.71
N LEU A 8 -0.61 -23.43 -23.09
CA LEU A 8 0.63 -24.11 -23.45
C LEU A 8 1.89 -23.56 -22.76
N GLY A 9 1.77 -22.77 -21.68
CA GLY A 9 2.94 -22.23 -20.99
C GLY A 9 2.83 -22.28 -19.48
N LYS A 10 3.78 -22.93 -18.80
CA LYS A 10 4.06 -22.70 -17.38
C LYS A 10 4.49 -21.23 -17.22
N SER A 11 3.53 -20.30 -17.17
CA SER A 11 3.82 -18.90 -16.92
C SER A 11 4.04 -18.74 -15.42
N GLU A 12 5.26 -19.03 -14.98
CA GLU A 12 5.70 -18.82 -13.59
C GLU A 12 5.38 -17.38 -13.14
N PHE A 13 5.45 -16.40 -14.04
CA PHE A 13 5.00 -15.03 -13.81
C PHE A 13 3.52 -14.92 -13.41
N SER A 14 2.60 -15.61 -14.10
CA SER A 14 1.17 -15.54 -13.79
C SER A 14 0.86 -16.18 -12.43
N LYS A 15 1.59 -17.23 -12.05
CA LYS A 15 1.46 -17.84 -10.73
C LYS A 15 2.06 -16.95 -9.64
N ALA A 16 3.27 -16.45 -9.85
CA ALA A 16 4.01 -15.65 -8.89
C ALA A 16 3.35 -14.28 -8.63
N TRP A 17 2.75 -13.67 -9.64
CA TRP A 17 2.14 -12.35 -9.52
C TRP A 17 0.61 -12.41 -9.47
N THR A 18 -0.03 -12.78 -10.58
CA THR A 18 -1.50 -12.67 -10.72
C THR A 18 -2.25 -13.55 -9.73
N ILE A 19 -1.90 -14.82 -9.61
CA ILE A 19 -2.58 -15.75 -8.69
C ILE A 19 -2.30 -15.36 -7.23
N PHE A 20 -1.06 -15.00 -6.90
CA PHE A 20 -0.70 -14.51 -5.57
C PHE A 20 -1.49 -13.26 -5.17
N MET A 21 -1.62 -12.27 -6.06
CA MET A 21 -2.39 -11.04 -5.80
C MET A 21 -3.88 -11.36 -5.54
N TRP A 22 -4.49 -12.24 -6.33
CA TRP A 22 -5.87 -12.68 -6.09
C TRP A 22 -6.02 -13.40 -4.74
N ALA A 23 -5.13 -14.35 -4.44
CA ALA A 23 -5.13 -15.08 -3.17
C ALA A 23 -4.96 -14.14 -1.96
N TRP A 24 -4.06 -13.16 -2.08
CA TRP A 24 -3.85 -12.12 -1.08
C TRP A 24 -5.13 -11.32 -0.78
N PHE A 25 -5.87 -10.89 -1.82
CA PHE A 25 -7.14 -10.19 -1.63
C PHE A 25 -8.21 -11.07 -0.98
N PHE A 26 -8.28 -12.36 -1.31
CA PHE A 26 -9.20 -13.28 -0.65
C PHE A 26 -8.85 -13.51 0.83
N GLY A 27 -7.56 -13.58 1.16
CA GLY A 27 -7.09 -13.70 2.55
C GLY A 27 -7.46 -12.49 3.42
N LEU A 28 -7.38 -11.28 2.86
CA LEU A 28 -7.70 -10.04 3.58
C LEU A 28 -9.16 -9.60 3.46
N GLY A 29 -9.92 -10.16 2.52
CA GLY A 29 -11.31 -9.81 2.23
C GLY A 29 -12.22 -9.77 3.47
N PRO A 30 -12.22 -10.80 4.34
CA PRO A 30 -13.07 -10.80 5.54
C PRO A 30 -12.75 -9.66 6.51
N PHE A 31 -11.46 -9.37 6.71
CA PHE A 31 -11.01 -8.32 7.61
C PHE A 31 -11.40 -6.92 7.09
N VAL A 32 -11.11 -6.65 5.82
CA VAL A 32 -11.44 -5.38 5.16
C VAL A 32 -12.96 -5.18 5.08
N GLY A 33 -13.73 -6.26 4.84
CA GLY A 33 -15.19 -6.22 4.81
C GLY A 33 -15.81 -5.78 6.13
N ILE A 34 -15.33 -6.32 7.26
CA ILE A 34 -15.79 -5.92 8.61
C ILE A 34 -15.42 -4.47 8.89
N PHE A 35 -14.21 -4.05 8.51
CA PHE A 35 -13.76 -2.66 8.67
C PHE A 35 -14.68 -1.69 7.93
N ILE A 36 -14.91 -1.90 6.63
CA ILE A 36 -15.78 -1.02 5.81
C ILE A 36 -17.20 -0.99 6.37
N ALA A 37 -17.74 -2.12 6.80
CA ALA A 37 -19.07 -2.18 7.40
C ALA A 37 -19.18 -1.35 8.68
N ARG A 38 -18.14 -1.32 9.52
CA ARG A 38 -18.10 -0.52 10.75
C ARG A 38 -18.05 0.99 10.48
N ILE A 39 -17.22 1.45 9.53
CA ILE A 39 -17.11 2.89 9.22
C ILE A 39 -18.35 3.41 8.49
N SER A 40 -19.05 2.53 7.76
CA SER A 40 -20.18 2.91 6.88
C SER A 40 -21.55 2.90 7.58
N ARG A 41 -21.59 2.86 8.92
CA ARG A 41 -22.83 2.84 9.70
C ARG A 41 -23.70 4.07 9.38
N GLY A 42 -24.94 3.84 8.95
CA GLY A 42 -25.89 4.91 8.59
C GLY A 42 -25.80 5.44 7.16
N ARG A 43 -24.93 4.88 6.29
CA ARG A 43 -24.86 5.25 4.86
C ARG A 43 -25.61 4.23 3.98
N THR A 44 -26.07 4.66 2.80
CA THR A 44 -26.73 3.77 1.84
C THR A 44 -25.72 2.82 1.19
N LYS A 45 -26.14 1.57 0.90
CA LYS A 45 -25.30 0.54 0.26
C LYS A 45 -24.61 1.04 -1.01
N ARG A 46 -25.30 1.85 -1.83
CA ARG A 46 -24.78 2.40 -3.09
C ARG A 46 -23.64 3.40 -2.85
N THR A 47 -23.80 4.32 -1.90
CA THR A 47 -22.76 5.31 -1.56
C THR A 47 -21.56 4.63 -0.91
N MET A 48 -21.80 3.60 -0.10
CA MET A 48 -20.73 2.80 0.50
C MET A 48 -19.87 2.13 -0.58
N ILE A 49 -20.50 1.45 -1.55
CA ILE A 49 -19.77 0.75 -2.62
C ILE A 49 -19.02 1.75 -3.51
N LEU A 50 -19.69 2.81 -3.99
CA LEU A 50 -19.05 3.80 -4.86
C LEU A 50 -17.94 4.57 -4.15
N GLY A 51 -18.15 4.96 -2.88
CA GLY A 51 -17.13 5.61 -2.07
C GLY A 51 -15.93 4.71 -1.84
N SER A 52 -16.14 3.45 -1.45
CA SER A 52 -15.05 2.49 -1.24
C SER A 52 -14.25 2.23 -2.52
N LEU A 53 -14.91 2.11 -3.67
CA LEU A 53 -14.24 1.93 -4.95
C LEU A 53 -13.44 3.18 -5.33
N PHE A 54 -14.05 4.36 -5.25
CA PHE A 54 -13.40 5.61 -5.63
C PHE A 54 -12.17 5.92 -4.76
N PHE A 55 -12.34 5.90 -3.43
CA PHE A 55 -11.22 6.14 -2.51
C PHE A 55 -10.18 5.02 -2.57
N GLY A 56 -10.59 3.77 -2.75
CA GLY A 56 -9.67 2.64 -2.90
C GLY A 56 -8.80 2.72 -4.15
N THR A 57 -9.41 3.03 -5.30
CA THR A 57 -8.69 3.25 -6.56
C THR A 57 -7.80 4.49 -6.46
N LEU A 58 -8.31 5.62 -5.96
CA LEU A 58 -7.53 6.84 -5.85
C LEU A 58 -6.31 6.65 -4.94
N GLY A 59 -6.48 5.99 -3.79
CA GLY A 59 -5.38 5.71 -2.87
C GLY A 59 -4.29 4.81 -3.49
N THR A 60 -4.70 3.73 -4.16
CA THR A 60 -3.73 2.83 -4.83
C THR A 60 -3.08 3.49 -6.04
N SER A 61 -3.83 4.23 -6.86
CA SER A 61 -3.28 4.98 -7.99
C SER A 61 -2.26 6.03 -7.55
N LEU A 62 -2.54 6.81 -6.51
CA LEU A 62 -1.59 7.78 -5.97
C LEU A 62 -0.33 7.10 -5.44
N PHE A 63 -0.48 5.99 -4.71
CA PHE A 63 0.65 5.23 -4.20
C PHE A 63 1.58 4.75 -5.33
N PHE A 64 1.03 4.09 -6.34
CA PHE A 64 1.82 3.61 -7.49
C PHE A 64 2.38 4.75 -8.33
N MET A 65 1.66 5.86 -8.47
CA MET A 65 2.14 7.03 -9.18
C MET A 65 3.37 7.63 -8.50
N VAL A 66 3.33 7.84 -7.18
CA VAL A 66 4.44 8.45 -6.44
C VAL A 66 5.61 7.48 -6.32
N MET A 67 5.37 6.26 -5.82
CA MET A 67 6.44 5.29 -5.55
C MET A 67 7.00 4.70 -6.84
N GLY A 68 6.14 4.41 -7.82
CA GLY A 68 6.56 3.88 -9.12
C GLY A 68 7.36 4.89 -9.91
N ASN A 69 6.91 6.15 -9.99
CA ASN A 69 7.67 7.21 -10.66
C ASN A 69 9.01 7.47 -9.97
N ASN A 70 9.05 7.44 -8.62
CA ASN A 70 10.31 7.60 -7.89
C ASN A 70 11.31 6.49 -8.22
N ALA A 71 10.90 5.23 -8.17
CA ALA A 71 11.77 4.11 -8.48
C ALA A 71 12.34 4.21 -9.91
N ILE A 72 11.49 4.50 -10.89
CA ILE A 72 11.91 4.67 -12.29
C ILE A 72 12.88 5.86 -12.43
N TYR A 73 12.61 6.98 -11.75
CA TYR A 73 13.47 8.16 -11.77
C TYR A 73 14.87 7.86 -11.22
N LEU A 74 14.98 7.11 -10.12
CA LEU A 74 16.26 6.76 -9.51
C LEU A 74 17.13 5.87 -10.42
N GLU A 75 16.51 4.89 -11.06
CA GLU A 75 17.19 3.97 -11.99
C GLU A 75 17.61 4.70 -13.29
N THR A 76 16.68 5.45 -13.91
CA THR A 76 16.91 6.08 -15.22
C THR A 76 17.96 7.19 -15.17
N ASN A 77 18.07 7.90 -14.04
CA ASN A 77 19.08 8.95 -13.85
C ASN A 77 20.41 8.42 -13.28
N GLY A 78 20.55 7.10 -13.09
CA GLY A 78 21.77 6.49 -12.53
C GLY A 78 22.08 6.92 -11.09
N ILE A 79 21.08 7.40 -10.35
CA ILE A 79 21.25 7.86 -8.95
C ILE A 79 21.41 6.65 -8.03
N MET A 80 20.69 5.57 -8.31
CA MET A 80 20.74 4.32 -7.54
C MET A 80 20.43 3.13 -8.45
N PRO A 81 21.27 2.07 -8.47
CA PRO A 81 21.01 0.86 -9.25
C PRO A 81 20.04 -0.05 -8.49
N LEU A 82 18.74 0.17 -8.67
CA LEU A 82 17.68 -0.55 -7.98
C LEU A 82 17.60 -2.02 -8.41
N ILE A 83 17.88 -2.31 -9.69
CA ILE A 83 17.87 -3.68 -10.21
C ILE A 83 18.98 -4.55 -9.59
N ASP A 84 20.15 -3.95 -9.34
CA ASP A 84 21.28 -4.63 -8.71
C ASP A 84 21.01 -4.89 -7.23
N ILE A 85 20.37 -3.95 -6.53
CA ILE A 85 19.97 -4.11 -5.12
C ILE A 85 18.90 -5.21 -4.99
N TRP A 86 17.94 -5.25 -5.91
CA TRP A 86 16.90 -6.29 -5.93
C TRP A 86 17.50 -7.69 -6.11
N SER A 87 18.50 -7.81 -6.97
CA SER A 87 19.13 -9.10 -7.31
C SER A 87 20.07 -9.62 -6.21
N ASN A 88 20.76 -8.72 -5.49
CA ASN A 88 21.81 -9.10 -4.54
C ASN A 88 21.39 -9.07 -3.06
N GLU A 89 20.36 -8.30 -2.70
CA GLU A 89 19.93 -8.15 -1.30
C GLU A 89 18.49 -8.64 -1.08
N SER A 90 17.50 -7.77 -1.32
CA SER A 90 16.08 -8.05 -1.12
C SER A 90 15.21 -6.89 -1.63
N PRO A 91 13.99 -7.16 -2.12
CA PRO A 91 13.01 -6.11 -2.48
C PRO A 91 12.73 -5.12 -1.35
N ALA A 92 12.81 -5.55 -0.08
CA ALA A 92 12.57 -4.68 1.07
C ALA A 92 13.67 -3.63 1.25
N VAL A 93 14.93 -3.99 0.98
CA VAL A 93 16.07 -3.07 1.06
C VAL A 93 16.05 -2.07 -0.10
N MET A 94 15.67 -2.52 -1.29
CA MET A 94 15.44 -1.64 -2.43
C MET A 94 14.41 -0.55 -2.07
N VAL A 95 13.25 -0.95 -1.53
CA VAL A 95 12.20 0.01 -1.14
C VAL A 95 12.67 0.96 -0.04
N SER A 96 13.35 0.47 0.99
CA SER A 96 13.82 1.32 2.10
C SER A 96 14.87 2.34 1.65
N ARG A 97 15.78 1.96 0.74
CA ARG A 97 16.77 2.89 0.16
C ARG A 97 16.13 3.91 -0.78
N SER A 98 15.17 3.50 -1.61
CA SER A 98 14.42 4.43 -2.48
C SER A 98 13.66 5.48 -1.66
N ILE A 99 13.00 5.07 -0.57
CA ILE A 99 12.28 5.99 0.32
C ILE A 99 13.24 6.93 1.06
N SER A 100 14.40 6.45 1.49
CA SER A 100 15.40 7.27 2.20
C SER A 100 15.98 8.39 1.32
N GLY A 101 15.96 8.21 -0.01
CA GLY A 101 16.33 9.23 -0.99
C GLY A 101 15.29 10.34 -1.19
N MET A 102 14.05 10.17 -0.71
CA MET A 102 12.97 11.14 -0.89
C MET A 102 12.98 12.22 0.20
N VAL A 103 12.96 13.50 -0.19
CA VAL A 103 12.81 14.63 0.75
C VAL A 103 11.54 14.52 1.59
N LEU A 104 10.44 14.03 1.01
CA LEU A 104 9.16 13.83 1.70
C LEU A 104 9.18 12.67 2.71
N GLY A 105 10.02 11.65 2.52
CA GLY A 105 10.17 10.52 3.46
C GLY A 105 10.70 10.96 4.83
N LYS A 106 11.55 11.99 4.85
CA LYS A 106 12.10 12.59 6.07
C LYS A 106 11.05 13.34 6.91
N TRP A 107 9.98 13.83 6.30
CA TRP A 107 8.92 14.58 6.98
C TRP A 107 7.69 13.74 7.36
N ILE A 108 7.41 12.67 6.61
CA ILE A 108 6.28 11.77 6.90
C ILE A 108 6.47 11.04 8.24
N LEU A 109 7.69 10.58 8.54
CA LEU A 109 7.99 9.86 9.78
C LEU A 109 7.76 10.69 11.06
N PRO A 110 8.27 11.92 11.20
CA PRO A 110 7.96 12.75 12.36
C PRO A 110 6.49 13.19 12.39
N PHE A 111 5.85 13.39 11.23
CA PHE A 111 4.43 13.75 11.18
C PHE A 111 3.53 12.62 11.69
N VAL A 112 3.73 11.39 11.22
CA VAL A 112 3.00 10.21 11.71
C VAL A 112 3.33 9.93 13.18
N GLY A 113 4.59 10.07 13.58
CA GLY A 113 5.01 9.96 14.97
C GLY A 113 4.34 11.00 15.89
N SER A 114 4.20 12.24 15.42
CA SER A 114 3.53 13.31 16.17
C SER A 114 2.02 13.09 16.29
N LEU A 115 1.36 12.58 15.25
CA LEU A 115 -0.06 12.22 15.29
C LEU A 115 -0.32 11.02 16.20
N ALA A 116 0.58 10.03 16.18
CA ALA A 116 0.51 8.88 17.07
C ALA A 116 0.71 9.29 18.54
N LEU A 117 1.68 10.16 18.82
CA LEU A 117 1.88 10.75 20.15
C LEU A 117 0.70 11.58 20.60
N PHE A 118 0.10 12.39 19.71
CA PHE A 118 -1.08 13.18 20.02
C PHE A 118 -2.30 12.30 20.33
N SER A 119 -2.52 11.25 19.54
CA SER A 119 -3.56 10.23 19.80
C SER A 119 -3.32 9.48 21.12
N TRP A 120 -2.07 9.16 21.45
CA TRP A 120 -1.68 8.53 22.71
C TRP A 120 -1.89 9.44 23.93
N LEU A 121 -1.58 10.74 23.82
CA LEU A 121 -1.86 11.74 24.85
C LEU A 121 -3.36 11.94 25.08
N GLN A 122 -4.18 11.85 24.02
CA GLN A 122 -5.64 11.86 24.15
C GLN A 122 -6.18 10.62 24.87
N LEU A 123 -5.53 9.46 24.76
CA LEU A 123 -5.93 8.26 25.50
C LEU A 123 -5.62 8.37 27.00
N LEU A 124 -4.45 8.93 27.35
CA LEU A 124 -4.07 9.14 28.76
C LEU A 124 -4.98 10.12 29.51
N THR A 125 -5.62 11.05 28.80
CA THR A 125 -6.56 12.01 29.40
C THR A 125 -7.95 11.41 29.67
N GLN A 126 -8.28 10.24 29.12
CA GLN A 126 -9.56 9.55 29.33
C GLN A 126 -9.56 8.60 30.54
N GLU A 127 -8.40 8.26 31.12
CA GLU A 127 -8.29 7.37 32.29
C GLU A 127 -8.58 8.05 33.64
N HIS A 128 -8.83 9.37 33.65
CA HIS A 128 -8.99 10.17 34.88
C HIS A 128 -10.33 10.92 35.00
N THR A 129 -11.32 10.58 34.19
CA THR A 129 -12.70 11.04 34.43
C THR A 129 -13.44 10.00 35.29
N PRO A 130 -13.89 10.36 36.51
CA PRO A 130 -14.60 9.45 37.41
C PRO A 130 -16.00 9.06 36.90
#